data_AF-K9X4J2-F1
#
_entry.id   AF-K9X4J2-F1
#
_cell.length_a   1.000
_cell.length_b   1.000
_cell.length_c   1.000
_cell.angle_alpha   90.00
_cell.angle_beta   90.00
_cell.angle_gamma   90.00
#
_symmetry.space_group_name_H-M   'P 1'
#
loop_
_entity.id
_entity.type
_entity.pdbx_description
1 polymer ?
#
loop_
_entity_poly.entity_id
_entity_poly.type
_entity_poly.pdbx_seq_one_letter_code
_entity_poly.pdbx_strand_id
1 'polypeptide(L)'
;MTYQIDELLNTAPCGFLSFTDDGTIVMVNATLLELLGHELDGLRGRKIESILPIASRIFYQTHFFPLLKLHGKAEEIYFSLRPRQGSDIPMLVNAVRRENAGSFVNNCIFVPIRQRIQYEDEILKAKKEAEVAILAQKQAEIALRQQYERAILLRDITQRINQSLDLSNIFEIASQKIRELIHADRVGIFKFYSDAHYNDGEFVAESVLQGFNSHLARKIHDHCFGKQYASYYQQGRIQALDDIDNAGLADCHRRILAKLQIRANLVVPLLNAGEDLWGLLCIHQCSAPRHWQELEIDFIKQIAIQLTIAIQQSDLFQKSQKELAEREQAEARLRESNQQLAFSNEELACATRLLEKLVNIDGLTQIANRRCFNDRLLQEWLRLCREQQPLSLLLFDVDYFKRYNDFYGHQLGDDCLTKLAQAAQQVVWRPADLVARYGGEEFVIILPNTDAEGAGAVAERVHAAMQALNIPHQASEVSNTVTISLGIATLIPSSEISPAILIAQADQALYCAKQQGRNQSVIFSF
;
A
#
# COMPACT_ATOMS: atom_id res chain seq x y z
N MET A 1 67.93 -5.75 92.57
CA MET A 1 67.20 -4.52 92.18
C MET A 1 65.83 -4.92 91.68
N THR A 2 64.79 -4.40 92.32
CA THR A 2 63.40 -4.64 91.92
C THR A 2 63.11 -3.76 90.72
N TYR A 3 62.92 -4.36 89.56
CA TYR A 3 62.50 -3.68 88.34
C TYR A 3 61.07 -3.12 88.55
N GLN A 4 60.94 -1.84 88.91
CA GLN A 4 59.65 -1.16 89.01
C GLN A 4 59.27 -0.56 87.66
N ILE A 5 58.03 -0.79 87.21
CA ILE A 5 57.46 -0.14 86.01
C ILE A 5 57.06 1.28 86.41
N ASP A 6 57.38 2.25 85.56
CA ASP A 6 56.88 3.63 85.69
C ASP A 6 55.33 3.64 85.68
N GLU A 7 54.70 4.39 86.58
CA GLU A 7 53.25 4.45 86.72
C GLU A 7 52.54 4.82 85.40
N LEU A 8 53.15 5.71 84.60
CA LEU A 8 52.63 6.09 83.28
C LEU A 8 52.70 4.96 82.25
N LEU A 9 53.75 4.13 82.30
CA LEU A 9 53.91 2.97 81.41
C LEU A 9 53.01 1.80 81.86
N ASN A 10 52.73 1.73 83.17
CA ASN A 10 51.93 0.64 83.73
C ASN A 10 50.47 0.66 83.24
N THR A 11 49.91 1.85 83.01
CA THR A 11 48.52 2.08 82.58
C THR A 11 48.38 2.61 81.15
N ALA A 12 49.48 2.64 80.39
CA ALA A 12 49.46 3.07 78.99
C ALA A 12 48.46 2.24 78.16
N PRO A 13 47.80 2.81 77.13
CA PRO A 13 46.82 2.10 76.28
C PRO A 13 47.49 1.15 75.27
N CYS A 14 48.56 0.50 75.68
CA CYS A 14 49.29 -0.53 74.97
C CYS A 14 49.85 -1.53 75.99
N GLY A 15 49.99 -2.78 75.56
CA GLY A 15 50.68 -3.77 76.36
C GLY A 15 52.18 -3.52 76.36
N PHE A 16 52.84 -3.71 77.49
CA PHE A 16 54.29 -3.65 77.60
C PHE A 16 54.78 -4.94 78.26
N LEU A 17 55.82 -5.55 77.68
CA LEU A 17 56.50 -6.70 78.26
C LEU A 17 57.99 -6.64 77.96
N SER A 18 58.79 -6.94 78.97
CA SER A 18 60.24 -7.07 78.86
C SER A 18 60.65 -8.49 79.20
N PHE A 19 61.54 -9.07 78.40
CA PHE A 19 62.07 -10.42 78.61
C PHE A 19 63.56 -10.50 78.28
N THR A 20 64.28 -11.39 78.97
CA THR A 20 65.71 -11.64 78.74
C THR A 20 65.94 -12.47 77.48
N ASP A 21 67.16 -12.50 76.97
CA ASP A 21 67.52 -13.26 75.75
C ASP A 21 67.27 -14.77 75.81
N ASP A 22 67.10 -15.35 76.99
CA ASP A 22 66.68 -16.74 77.18
C ASP A 22 65.16 -16.91 77.13
N GLY A 23 64.40 -15.84 76.91
CA GLY A 23 62.93 -15.82 76.84
C GLY A 23 62.23 -15.56 78.18
N THR A 24 62.95 -15.32 79.28
CA THR A 24 62.31 -15.16 80.60
C THR A 24 61.70 -13.77 80.78
N ILE A 25 60.41 -13.70 81.09
CA ILE A 25 59.67 -12.44 81.30
C ILE A 25 60.14 -11.81 82.61
N VAL A 26 60.67 -10.59 82.53
CA VAL A 26 61.14 -9.83 83.70
C VAL A 26 60.16 -8.77 84.17
N MET A 27 59.33 -8.24 83.26
CA MET A 27 58.43 -7.11 83.51
C MET A 27 57.23 -7.15 82.57
N VAL A 28 56.03 -6.87 83.05
CA VAL A 28 54.78 -6.78 82.26
C VAL A 28 53.88 -5.70 82.86
N ASN A 29 53.31 -4.82 82.05
CA ASN A 29 52.38 -3.80 82.54
C ASN A 29 50.96 -4.34 82.79
N ALA A 30 50.18 -3.58 83.57
CA ALA A 30 48.80 -3.93 83.90
C ALA A 30 47.91 -4.09 82.65
N THR A 31 48.05 -3.21 81.66
CA THR A 31 47.26 -3.28 80.41
C THR A 31 47.43 -4.62 79.68
N LEU A 32 48.66 -5.14 79.56
CA LEU A 32 48.90 -6.42 78.91
C LEU A 32 48.39 -7.61 79.74
N LEU A 33 48.51 -7.52 81.06
CA LEU A 33 48.00 -8.55 81.97
C LEU A 33 46.48 -8.65 81.90
N GLU A 34 45.79 -7.52 81.87
CA GLU A 34 44.34 -7.44 81.68
C GLU A 34 43.92 -8.04 80.33
N LEU A 35 44.59 -7.64 79.24
CA LEU A 35 44.33 -8.18 77.90
C LEU A 35 44.50 -9.70 77.82
N LEU A 36 45.46 -10.27 78.57
CA LEU A 36 45.73 -11.70 78.58
C LEU A 36 44.97 -12.47 79.68
N GLY A 37 44.27 -11.78 80.59
CA GLY A 37 43.54 -12.40 81.70
C GLY A 37 44.45 -13.01 82.79
N HIS A 38 45.58 -12.37 83.09
CA HIS A 38 46.52 -12.76 84.14
C HIS A 38 46.51 -11.77 85.31
N GLU A 39 46.78 -12.27 86.52
CA GLU A 39 46.99 -11.44 87.72
C GLU A 39 48.36 -10.73 87.68
N LEU A 40 48.54 -9.69 88.50
CA LEU A 40 49.70 -8.76 88.51
C LEU A 40 51.10 -9.43 88.48
N ASP A 41 51.29 -10.60 89.10
CA ASP A 41 52.56 -11.35 89.08
C ASP A 41 52.52 -12.64 88.24
N GLY A 42 51.40 -12.93 87.58
CA GLY A 42 51.12 -14.24 87.00
C GLY A 42 52.01 -14.66 85.83
N LEU A 43 52.68 -13.71 85.17
CA LEU A 43 53.55 -13.95 84.00
C LEU A 43 55.04 -13.77 84.28
N ARG A 44 55.41 -13.12 85.38
CA ARG A 44 56.81 -12.85 85.71
C ARG A 44 57.56 -14.15 85.98
N GLY A 45 58.78 -14.27 85.45
CA GLY A 45 59.61 -15.48 85.55
C GLY A 45 59.19 -16.63 84.64
N ARG A 46 58.07 -16.52 83.91
CA ARG A 46 57.70 -17.49 82.87
C ARG A 46 58.44 -17.18 81.57
N LYS A 47 58.52 -18.18 80.69
CA LYS A 47 59.01 -18.01 79.32
C LYS A 47 57.98 -17.25 78.47
N ILE A 48 58.42 -16.35 77.61
CA ILE A 48 57.54 -15.57 76.71
C ILE A 48 56.70 -16.50 75.84
N GLU A 49 57.23 -17.66 75.45
CA GLU A 49 56.51 -18.69 74.72
C GLU A 49 55.25 -19.18 75.43
N SER A 50 55.14 -19.01 76.75
CA SER A 50 53.95 -19.41 77.52
C SER A 50 52.70 -18.62 77.15
N ILE A 51 52.86 -17.38 76.67
CA ILE A 51 51.77 -16.51 76.18
C ILE A 51 51.66 -16.51 74.66
N LEU A 52 52.35 -17.44 73.97
CA LEU A 52 52.33 -17.54 72.51
C LEU A 52 51.61 -18.81 72.05
N PRO A 53 50.72 -18.72 71.05
CA PRO A 53 50.24 -19.88 70.34
C PRO A 53 51.37 -20.53 69.53
N ILE A 54 51.18 -21.80 69.12
CA ILE A 54 52.22 -22.61 68.45
C ILE A 54 52.79 -21.90 67.22
N ALA A 55 51.94 -21.29 66.39
CA ALA A 55 52.37 -20.55 65.20
C ALA A 55 53.26 -19.34 65.55
N SER A 56 52.86 -18.53 66.53
CA SER A 56 53.66 -17.40 67.01
C SER A 56 54.97 -17.84 67.65
N ARG A 57 55.03 -19.01 68.31
CA ARG A 57 56.30 -19.55 68.85
C ARG A 57 57.31 -19.86 67.76
N ILE A 58 56.85 -20.48 66.67
CA ILE A 58 57.71 -20.78 65.52
C ILE A 58 58.22 -19.45 64.94
N PHE A 59 57.32 -18.51 64.63
CA PHE A 59 57.69 -17.20 64.07
C PHE A 59 58.61 -16.39 65.00
N TYR A 60 58.37 -16.48 66.31
CA TYR A 60 59.22 -15.87 67.34
C TYR A 60 60.67 -16.36 67.23
N GLN A 61 60.87 -17.69 67.17
CA GLN A 61 62.19 -18.31 67.12
C GLN A 61 62.88 -18.12 65.77
N THR A 62 62.14 -18.22 64.66
CA THR A 62 62.74 -18.20 63.32
C THR A 62 62.93 -16.80 62.75
N HIS A 63 62.19 -15.80 63.24
CA HIS A 63 62.19 -14.47 62.63
C HIS A 63 62.32 -13.33 63.66
N PHE A 64 61.36 -13.18 64.57
CA PHE A 64 61.30 -12.03 65.48
C PHE A 64 62.54 -11.90 66.37
N PHE A 65 62.94 -12.98 67.04
CA PHE A 65 64.08 -12.95 67.96
C PHE A 65 65.43 -12.85 67.25
N PRO A 66 65.70 -13.57 66.14
CA PRO A 66 66.86 -13.32 65.30
C PRO A 66 66.97 -11.86 64.82
N LEU A 67 65.85 -11.25 64.41
CA LEU A 67 65.80 -9.85 63.98
C LEU A 67 66.22 -8.90 65.11
N LEU A 68 65.69 -9.11 66.32
CA LEU A 68 66.09 -8.34 67.51
C LEU A 68 67.57 -8.51 67.88
N LYS A 69 68.11 -9.73 67.77
CA LYS A 69 69.52 -10.00 68.05
C LYS A 69 70.46 -9.35 67.05
N LEU A 70 70.13 -9.39 65.77
CA LEU A 70 70.98 -8.88 64.69
C LEU A 70 70.89 -7.35 64.55
N HIS A 71 69.69 -6.78 64.65
CA HIS A 71 69.44 -5.37 64.35
C HIS A 71 69.13 -4.51 65.58
N GLY A 72 69.01 -5.12 66.77
CA GLY A 72 68.73 -4.41 68.01
C GLY A 72 67.30 -3.88 68.15
N LYS A 73 66.47 -3.99 67.10
CA LYS A 73 65.07 -3.59 67.10
C LYS A 73 64.23 -4.40 66.11
N ALA A 74 62.93 -4.44 66.35
CA ALA A 74 61.91 -5.00 65.47
C ALA A 74 60.71 -4.04 65.48
N GLU A 75 60.22 -3.66 64.30
CA GLU A 75 59.13 -2.69 64.14
C GLU A 75 58.00 -3.31 63.33
N GLU A 76 56.76 -3.02 63.73
CA GLU A 76 55.51 -3.41 63.09
C GLU A 76 55.34 -4.92 62.87
N ILE A 77 55.78 -5.71 63.86
CA ILE A 77 55.69 -7.16 63.75
C ILE A 77 54.30 -7.65 64.13
N TYR A 78 53.63 -8.33 63.21
CA TYR A 78 52.40 -9.04 63.52
C TYR A 78 52.68 -10.24 64.42
N PHE A 79 51.96 -10.34 65.52
CA PHE A 79 52.19 -11.33 66.56
C PHE A 79 50.90 -11.66 67.29
N SER A 80 50.47 -12.92 67.32
CA SER A 80 49.31 -13.29 68.13
C SER A 80 49.75 -13.69 69.53
N LEU A 81 49.07 -13.17 70.55
CA LEU A 81 49.24 -13.58 71.95
C LEU A 81 48.06 -14.44 72.41
N ARG A 82 48.34 -15.44 73.23
CA ARG A 82 47.35 -16.36 73.78
C ARG A 82 46.91 -15.90 75.16
N PRO A 83 45.65 -15.48 75.35
CA PRO A 83 45.12 -15.19 76.68
C PRO A 83 44.86 -16.49 77.46
N ARG A 84 44.63 -16.37 78.77
CA ARG A 84 44.29 -17.50 79.65
C ARG A 84 42.98 -18.18 79.26
N GLN A 85 42.02 -17.40 78.76
CA GLN A 85 40.73 -17.85 78.22
C GLN A 85 40.36 -16.99 77.01
N GLY A 86 39.71 -17.59 76.01
CA GLY A 86 39.29 -16.91 74.78
C GLY A 86 40.18 -17.21 73.58
N SER A 87 39.96 -16.49 72.47
CA SER A 87 40.73 -16.60 71.24
C SER A 87 42.04 -15.83 71.32
N ASP A 88 43.04 -16.29 70.55
CA ASP A 88 44.33 -15.61 70.42
C ASP A 88 44.11 -14.16 69.93
N ILE A 89 44.83 -13.21 70.52
CA ILE A 89 44.68 -11.78 70.29
C ILE A 89 45.75 -11.33 69.30
N PRO A 90 45.37 -10.80 68.12
CA PRO A 90 46.34 -10.27 67.17
C PRO A 90 46.89 -8.94 67.68
N MET A 91 48.21 -8.86 67.80
CA MET A 91 48.95 -7.69 68.25
C MET A 91 49.92 -7.23 67.16
N LEU A 92 50.15 -5.92 67.09
CA LEU A 92 51.32 -5.35 66.46
C LEU A 92 52.38 -5.12 67.52
N VAL A 93 53.62 -5.54 67.25
CA VAL A 93 54.71 -5.53 68.22
C VAL A 93 55.88 -4.71 67.72
N ASN A 94 56.25 -3.72 68.52
CA ASN A 94 57.51 -3.00 68.37
C ASN A 94 58.40 -3.39 69.54
N ALA A 95 59.64 -3.77 69.25
CA ALA A 95 60.57 -4.24 70.25
C ALA A 95 61.96 -3.66 70.05
N VAL A 96 62.65 -3.39 71.16
CA VAL A 96 64.04 -2.93 71.18
C VAL A 96 64.80 -3.78 72.18
N ARG A 97 65.94 -4.29 71.74
CA ARG A 97 66.89 -5.02 72.57
C ARG A 97 67.87 -4.02 73.18
N ARG A 98 68.00 -4.02 74.51
CA ARG A 98 68.92 -3.16 75.26
C ARG A 98 69.81 -3.98 76.18
N GLU A 99 71.03 -3.53 76.34
CA GLU A 99 71.94 -4.06 77.35
C GLU A 99 71.65 -3.41 78.70
N ASN A 100 71.58 -4.21 79.75
CA ASN A 100 71.37 -3.77 81.13
C ASN A 100 72.21 -4.63 82.09
N ALA A 101 73.19 -4.01 82.76
CA ALA A 101 74.06 -4.63 83.76
C ALA A 101 74.68 -5.99 83.34
N GLY A 102 75.17 -6.08 82.09
CA GLY A 102 75.80 -7.30 81.54
C GLY A 102 74.84 -8.37 81.03
N SER A 103 73.53 -8.09 80.98
CA SER A 103 72.49 -8.94 80.40
C SER A 103 71.69 -8.19 79.35
N PHE A 104 71.16 -8.89 78.34
CA PHE A 104 70.29 -8.27 77.34
C PHE A 104 68.81 -8.49 77.70
N VAL A 105 68.04 -7.40 77.61
CA VAL A 105 66.59 -7.39 77.77
C VAL A 105 65.92 -6.86 76.51
N ASN A 106 64.78 -7.42 76.17
CA ASN A 106 64.00 -7.12 74.98
C ASN A 106 62.70 -6.46 75.43
N ASN A 107 62.61 -5.14 75.26
CA ASN A 107 61.45 -4.35 75.65
C ASN A 107 60.48 -4.29 74.48
N CYS A 108 59.25 -4.73 74.69
CA CYS A 108 58.23 -4.86 73.65
C CYS A 108 56.98 -4.06 74.02
N ILE A 109 56.44 -3.34 73.04
CA ILE A 109 55.12 -2.72 73.08
C ILE A 109 54.19 -3.52 72.18
N PHE A 110 53.01 -3.86 72.69
CA PHE A 110 51.96 -4.64 72.02
C PHE A 110 50.72 -3.76 71.85
N VAL A 111 50.28 -3.57 70.62
CA VAL A 111 49.05 -2.84 70.31
C VAL A 111 48.04 -3.82 69.70
N PRO A 112 46.85 -4.02 70.30
CA PRO A 112 45.85 -4.92 69.73
C PRO A 112 45.28 -4.34 68.42
N ILE A 113 45.21 -5.17 67.38
CA ILE A 113 44.77 -4.73 66.04
C ILE A 113 43.43 -5.34 65.59
N ARG A 114 42.56 -5.71 66.55
CA ARG A 114 41.27 -6.39 66.27
C ARG A 114 40.36 -5.62 65.31
N GLN A 115 40.17 -4.31 65.55
CA GLN A 115 39.31 -3.46 64.71
C GLN A 115 39.88 -3.25 63.31
N ARG A 116 41.21 -3.15 63.19
CA ARG A 116 41.89 -2.98 61.90
C ARG A 116 41.65 -4.18 60.99
N ILE A 117 41.76 -5.40 61.51
CA ILE A 117 41.48 -6.63 60.75
C ILE A 117 40.02 -6.65 60.29
N GLN A 118 39.08 -6.28 61.16
CA GLN A 118 37.65 -6.20 60.80
C GLN A 118 37.39 -5.19 59.67
N TYR A 119 37.97 -3.99 59.74
CA TYR A 119 37.83 -2.99 58.67
C TYR A 119 38.49 -3.44 57.37
N GLU A 120 39.66 -4.07 57.43
CA GLU A 120 40.34 -4.63 56.25
C GLU A 120 39.47 -5.71 55.58
N ASP A 121 38.83 -6.58 56.36
CA ASP A 121 37.90 -7.60 55.86
C ASP A 121 36.63 -7.00 55.23
N GLU A 122 36.03 -5.99 55.86
CA GLU A 122 34.85 -5.28 55.31
C GLU A 122 35.17 -4.57 54.00
N ILE A 123 36.33 -3.89 53.92
CA ILE A 123 36.80 -3.23 52.70
C ILE A 123 37.05 -4.27 51.61
N LEU A 124 37.68 -5.40 51.94
CA LEU A 124 37.95 -6.46 50.97
C LEU A 124 36.66 -7.05 50.41
N LYS A 125 35.65 -7.24 51.26
CA LYS A 125 34.32 -7.71 50.85
C LYS A 125 33.63 -6.69 49.93
N ALA A 126 33.57 -5.41 50.34
CA ALA A 126 32.96 -4.34 49.55
C ALA A 126 33.65 -4.18 48.18
N LYS A 127 34.99 -4.28 48.15
CA LYS A 127 35.76 -4.25 46.90
C LYS A 127 35.37 -5.39 45.96
N LYS A 128 35.25 -6.61 46.48
CA LYS A 128 34.88 -7.79 45.69
C LYS A 128 33.45 -7.67 45.12
N GLU A 129 32.51 -7.16 45.91
CA GLU A 129 31.14 -6.90 45.45
C GLU A 129 31.09 -5.82 44.36
N ALA A 130 31.85 -4.73 44.52
CA ALA A 130 31.96 -3.68 43.52
C ALA A 130 32.60 -4.18 42.21
N GLU A 131 33.64 -5.00 42.27
CA GLU A 131 34.27 -5.60 41.08
C GLU A 131 33.29 -6.46 40.28
N VAL A 132 32.47 -7.28 40.97
CA VAL A 132 31.42 -8.09 40.33
C VAL A 132 30.35 -7.20 39.70
N ALA A 133 29.91 -6.15 40.40
CA ALA A 133 28.91 -5.22 39.87
C ALA A 133 29.40 -4.46 38.64
N ILE A 134 30.67 -4.01 38.62
CA ILE A 134 31.28 -3.34 37.47
C ILE A 134 31.35 -4.30 36.28
N LEU A 135 31.71 -5.56 36.49
CA LEU A 135 31.77 -6.54 35.42
C LEU A 135 30.38 -6.79 34.82
N ALA A 136 29.36 -6.95 35.66
CA ALA A 136 27.97 -7.11 35.23
C ALA A 136 27.47 -5.88 34.46
N GLN A 137 27.80 -4.67 34.93
CA GLN A 137 27.45 -3.43 34.24
C GLN A 137 28.11 -3.33 32.86
N LYS A 138 29.40 -3.66 32.74
CA LYS A 138 30.10 -3.68 31.45
C LYS A 138 29.47 -4.68 30.48
N GLN A 139 29.08 -5.86 30.96
CA GLN A 139 28.39 -6.84 30.13
C GLN A 139 27.03 -6.34 29.65
N ALA A 140 26.26 -5.69 30.54
CA ALA A 140 24.98 -5.08 30.18
C ALA A 140 25.14 -3.96 29.15
N GLU A 141 26.17 -3.11 29.27
CA GLU A 141 26.47 -2.04 28.33
C GLU A 141 26.83 -2.57 26.94
N ILE A 142 27.66 -3.62 26.86
CA ILE A 142 27.99 -4.29 25.59
C ILE A 142 26.73 -4.87 24.94
N ALA A 143 25.88 -5.56 25.71
CA ALA A 143 24.64 -6.14 25.19
C ALA A 143 23.68 -5.06 24.66
N LEU A 144 23.52 -3.95 25.39
CA LEU A 144 22.67 -2.84 24.97
C LEU A 144 23.22 -2.18 23.69
N ARG A 145 24.55 -2.00 23.60
CA ARG A 145 25.19 -1.45 22.40
C ARG A 145 24.97 -2.34 21.18
N GLN A 146 25.12 -3.65 21.32
CA GLN A 146 24.83 -4.61 20.24
C GLN A 146 23.36 -4.55 19.81
N GLN A 147 22.44 -4.41 20.76
CA GLN A 147 21.01 -4.27 20.46
C GLN A 147 20.71 -2.97 19.69
N TYR A 148 21.36 -1.87 20.06
CA TYR A 148 21.22 -0.58 19.38
C TYR A 148 21.78 -0.60 17.95
N GLU A 149 22.96 -1.18 17.74
CA GLU A 149 23.57 -1.31 16.41
C GLU A 149 22.68 -2.15 15.46
N ARG A 150 22.09 -3.25 15.96
CA ARG A 150 21.10 -4.04 15.21
C ARG A 150 19.86 -3.23 14.85
N ALA A 151 19.33 -2.44 15.79
CA ALA A 151 18.14 -1.62 15.55
C ALA A 151 18.38 -0.52 14.51
N ILE A 152 19.54 0.15 14.54
CA ILE A 152 19.93 1.11 13.50
C ILE A 152 20.00 0.42 12.14
N LEU A 153 20.65 -0.75 12.06
CA LEU A 153 20.82 -1.41 10.77
C LEU A 153 19.49 -1.89 10.19
N LEU A 154 18.59 -2.43 11.03
CA LEU A 154 17.21 -2.74 10.63
C LEU A 154 16.53 -1.52 10.03
N ARG A 155 16.60 -0.38 10.72
CA ARG A 155 16.02 0.88 10.25
C ARG A 155 16.64 1.33 8.92
N ASP A 156 17.96 1.23 8.78
CA ASP A 156 18.69 1.60 7.57
C ASP A 156 18.30 0.73 6.36
N ILE A 157 18.24 -0.59 6.55
CA ILE A 157 17.81 -1.53 5.50
C ILE A 157 16.35 -1.25 5.14
N THR A 158 15.49 -1.10 6.14
CA THR A 158 14.06 -0.77 5.94
C THR A 158 13.89 0.55 5.19
N GLN A 159 14.66 1.58 5.54
CA GLN A 159 14.60 2.88 4.87
C GLN A 159 15.03 2.77 3.41
N ARG A 160 16.10 2.01 3.12
CA ARG A 160 16.53 1.79 1.73
C ARG A 160 15.53 0.96 0.93
N ILE A 161 14.94 -0.07 1.55
CA ILE A 161 13.82 -0.84 0.97
C ILE A 161 12.67 0.10 0.58
N ASN A 162 12.30 1.05 1.46
CA ASN A 162 11.19 1.96 1.21
C ASN A 162 11.52 3.12 0.26
N GLN A 163 12.79 3.36 -0.07
CA GLN A 163 13.23 4.47 -0.93
C GLN A 163 13.40 4.09 -2.41
N SER A 164 13.40 2.79 -2.73
CA SER A 164 13.60 2.27 -4.08
C SER A 164 12.54 1.23 -4.40
N LEU A 165 12.13 1.14 -5.67
CA LEU A 165 11.32 0.02 -6.18
C LEU A 165 12.15 -0.98 -7.00
N ASP A 166 13.44 -0.69 -7.17
CA ASP A 166 14.39 -1.58 -7.83
C ASP A 166 14.84 -2.69 -6.88
N LEU A 167 14.23 -3.86 -7.06
CA LEU A 167 14.52 -5.06 -6.28
C LEU A 167 15.98 -5.49 -6.38
N SER A 168 16.64 -5.30 -7.52
CA SER A 168 18.02 -5.74 -7.71
C SER A 168 18.94 -5.00 -6.75
N ASN A 169 18.84 -3.67 -6.74
CA ASN A 169 19.60 -2.82 -5.83
C ASN A 169 19.25 -3.07 -4.35
N ILE A 170 17.96 -3.27 -4.03
CA ILE A 170 17.52 -3.62 -2.67
C ILE A 170 18.20 -4.91 -2.20
N PHE A 171 18.16 -5.96 -3.02
CA PHE A 171 18.68 -7.28 -2.71
C PHE A 171 20.20 -7.30 -2.55
N GLU A 172 20.93 -6.58 -3.41
CA GLU A 172 22.38 -6.44 -3.31
C GLU A 172 22.80 -5.78 -1.99
N ILE A 173 22.19 -4.64 -1.67
CA ILE A 173 22.49 -3.90 -0.43
C ILE A 173 22.13 -4.73 0.80
N ALA A 174 20.96 -5.37 0.80
CA ALA A 174 20.53 -6.21 1.92
C ALA A 174 21.49 -7.37 2.14
N SER A 175 21.86 -8.10 1.07
CA SER A 175 22.78 -9.23 1.14
C SER A 175 24.14 -8.81 1.71
N GLN A 176 24.67 -7.66 1.28
CA GLN A 176 25.93 -7.12 1.80
C GLN A 176 25.84 -6.76 3.28
N LYS A 177 24.86 -5.94 3.67
CA LYS A 177 24.71 -5.46 5.06
C LYS A 177 24.46 -6.60 6.04
N ILE A 178 23.66 -7.59 5.66
CA ILE A 178 23.43 -8.79 6.47
C ILE A 178 24.75 -9.53 6.68
N ARG A 179 25.49 -9.83 5.60
CA ARG A 179 26.75 -10.57 5.68
C ARG A 179 27.75 -9.90 6.63
N GLU A 180 27.89 -8.58 6.54
CA GLU A 180 28.79 -7.78 7.38
C GLU A 180 28.37 -7.81 8.86
N LEU A 181 27.08 -7.71 9.17
CA LEU A 181 26.58 -7.66 10.55
C LEU A 181 26.66 -8.99 11.28
N ILE A 182 26.20 -10.08 10.65
CA ILE A 182 26.19 -11.40 11.26
C ILE A 182 27.48 -12.17 10.99
N HIS A 183 28.48 -11.53 10.37
CA HIS A 183 29.78 -12.11 10.05
C HIS A 183 29.66 -13.49 9.37
N ALA A 184 28.76 -13.60 8.40
CA ALA A 184 28.57 -14.82 7.61
C ALA A 184 29.54 -14.85 6.43
N ASP A 185 29.81 -16.03 5.88
CA ASP A 185 30.70 -16.16 4.73
C ASP A 185 29.98 -15.80 3.42
N ARG A 186 28.67 -16.10 3.34
CA ARG A 186 27.84 -15.78 2.19
C ARG A 186 26.41 -15.46 2.63
N VAL A 187 25.81 -14.47 2.00
CA VAL A 187 24.37 -14.21 2.03
C VAL A 187 23.89 -14.12 0.59
N GLY A 188 22.81 -14.81 0.26
CA GLY A 188 22.22 -14.77 -1.07
C GLY A 188 20.71 -14.80 -1.01
N ILE A 189 20.08 -14.19 -2.02
CA ILE A 189 18.64 -14.27 -2.24
C ILE A 189 18.41 -15.17 -3.43
N PHE A 190 17.76 -16.30 -3.19
CA PHE A 190 17.44 -17.30 -4.18
C PHE A 190 15.99 -17.12 -4.63
N LYS A 191 15.75 -17.01 -5.93
CA LYS A 191 14.42 -16.88 -6.53
C LYS A 191 14.06 -18.15 -7.27
N PHE A 192 12.86 -18.67 -7.03
CA PHE A 192 12.33 -19.81 -7.79
C PHE A 192 11.77 -19.36 -9.15
N TYR A 193 11.84 -20.25 -10.14
CA TYR A 193 11.11 -20.05 -11.39
C TYR A 193 9.65 -20.51 -11.23
N SER A 194 8.72 -19.71 -11.76
CA SER A 194 7.26 -19.86 -11.57
C SER A 194 6.67 -21.20 -12.03
N ASP A 195 7.34 -21.92 -12.95
CA ASP A 195 6.82 -23.18 -13.53
C ASP A 195 7.62 -24.42 -13.11
N ALA A 196 8.61 -24.26 -12.23
CA ALA A 196 9.56 -25.32 -11.91
C ALA A 196 9.15 -26.21 -10.73
N HIS A 197 7.97 -26.00 -10.14
CA HIS A 197 7.53 -26.69 -8.91
C HIS A 197 8.61 -26.64 -7.80
N TYR A 198 9.23 -25.46 -7.64
CA TYR A 198 10.32 -25.20 -6.69
C TYR A 198 11.59 -26.07 -6.88
N ASN A 199 11.75 -26.74 -8.03
CA ASN A 199 12.94 -27.54 -8.33
C ASN A 199 14.06 -26.71 -8.96
N ASP A 200 13.73 -25.55 -9.55
CA ASP A 200 14.68 -24.71 -10.25
C ASP A 200 14.58 -23.25 -9.79
N GLY A 201 15.73 -22.60 -9.73
CA GLY A 201 15.84 -21.19 -9.43
C GLY A 201 17.28 -20.69 -9.59
N GLU A 202 17.51 -19.45 -9.16
CA GLU A 202 18.82 -18.80 -9.24
C GLU A 202 19.04 -17.82 -8.08
N PHE A 203 20.30 -17.54 -7.77
CA PHE A 203 20.63 -16.42 -6.91
C PHE A 203 20.50 -15.11 -7.69
N VAL A 204 19.53 -14.28 -7.30
CA VAL A 204 19.29 -12.94 -7.88
C VAL A 204 20.13 -11.86 -7.20
N ALA A 205 20.64 -12.13 -6.00
CA ALA A 205 21.65 -11.33 -5.33
C ALA A 205 22.54 -12.22 -4.45
N GLU A 206 23.79 -11.83 -4.30
CA GLU A 206 24.77 -12.54 -3.49
C GLU A 206 25.82 -11.56 -2.95
N SER A 207 26.16 -11.70 -1.68
CA SER A 207 27.37 -11.14 -1.08
C SER A 207 28.18 -12.29 -0.48
N VAL A 208 29.45 -12.38 -0.85
CA VAL A 208 30.32 -13.51 -0.48
C VAL A 208 31.71 -13.00 -0.07
N LEU A 209 32.30 -13.64 0.94
CA LEU A 209 33.68 -13.37 1.36
C LEU A 209 34.69 -13.81 0.28
N GLN A 210 35.78 -13.07 0.22
CA GLN A 210 36.91 -13.40 -0.65
C GLN A 210 37.47 -14.78 -0.29
N GLY A 211 37.63 -15.65 -1.29
CA GLY A 211 38.10 -17.03 -1.11
C GLY A 211 37.03 -18.11 -1.34
N PHE A 212 35.76 -17.75 -1.41
CA PHE A 212 34.67 -18.64 -1.82
C PHE A 212 34.18 -18.30 -3.23
N ASN A 213 33.65 -19.29 -3.95
CA ASN A 213 33.11 -19.07 -5.29
C ASN A 213 31.78 -18.30 -5.20
N SER A 214 31.57 -17.35 -6.11
CA SER A 214 30.27 -16.73 -6.33
C SER A 214 29.37 -17.68 -7.12
N HIS A 215 28.09 -17.74 -6.74
CA HIS A 215 27.04 -18.48 -7.43
C HIS A 215 25.92 -17.58 -7.96
N LEU A 216 26.12 -16.26 -7.99
CA LEU A 216 25.19 -15.29 -8.56
C LEU A 216 24.81 -15.65 -10.02
N ALA A 217 23.52 -15.51 -10.35
CA ALA A 217 22.95 -15.79 -11.67
C ALA A 217 23.19 -17.23 -12.21
N ARG A 218 23.63 -18.16 -11.35
CA ARG A 218 23.75 -19.57 -11.71
C ARG A 218 22.42 -20.27 -11.50
N LYS A 219 21.93 -20.95 -12.54
CA LYS A 219 20.78 -21.84 -12.44
C LYS A 219 21.12 -23.03 -11.54
N ILE A 220 20.32 -23.22 -10.51
CA ILE A 220 20.44 -24.35 -9.57
C ILE A 220 19.20 -25.20 -9.73
N HIS A 221 19.44 -26.48 -10.02
CA HIS A 221 18.41 -27.51 -10.04
C HIS A 221 18.53 -28.34 -8.76
N ASP A 222 17.55 -28.19 -7.87
CA ASP A 222 17.41 -28.97 -6.63
C ASP A 222 16.03 -29.62 -6.57
N HIS A 223 15.89 -30.73 -7.28
CA HIS A 223 14.68 -31.54 -7.25
C HIS A 223 14.34 -32.12 -5.86
N CYS A 224 15.33 -32.27 -4.99
CA CYS A 224 15.13 -32.80 -3.65
C CYS A 224 14.52 -31.74 -2.73
N PHE A 225 14.93 -30.49 -2.88
CA PHE A 225 14.28 -29.36 -2.22
C PHE A 225 12.79 -29.29 -2.57
N GLY A 226 12.46 -29.25 -3.87
CA GLY A 226 11.09 -29.10 -4.35
C GLY A 226 10.15 -30.21 -3.84
N LYS A 227 10.60 -31.46 -3.83
CA LYS A 227 9.78 -32.61 -3.38
C LYS A 227 9.62 -32.74 -1.87
N GLN A 228 10.65 -32.43 -1.09
CA GLN A 228 10.70 -32.81 0.32
C GLN A 228 10.66 -31.63 1.28
N TYR A 229 11.01 -30.43 0.83
CA TYR A 229 11.25 -29.30 1.73
C TYR A 229 10.40 -28.07 1.40
N ALA A 230 10.07 -27.82 0.13
CA ALA A 230 9.35 -26.62 -0.30
C ALA A 230 8.04 -26.36 0.48
N SER A 231 7.24 -27.41 0.74
CA SER A 231 5.97 -27.31 1.48
C SER A 231 6.14 -26.76 2.90
N TYR A 232 7.24 -27.07 3.58
CA TYR A 232 7.50 -26.53 4.90
C TYR A 232 7.84 -25.03 4.85
N TYR A 233 8.55 -24.59 3.82
CA TYR A 233 8.91 -23.18 3.65
C TYR A 233 7.70 -22.33 3.22
N GLN A 234 6.76 -22.89 2.46
CA GLN A 234 5.46 -22.27 2.20
C GLN A 234 4.69 -22.00 3.51
N GLN A 235 4.83 -22.87 4.51
CA GLN A 235 4.26 -22.70 5.86
C GLN A 235 5.09 -21.77 6.77
N GLY A 236 6.09 -21.07 6.24
CA GLY A 236 6.91 -20.13 6.99
C GLY A 236 8.02 -20.78 7.83
N ARG A 237 8.39 -22.04 7.56
CA ARG A 237 9.51 -22.70 8.25
C ARG A 237 10.81 -21.92 8.06
N ILE A 238 11.49 -21.67 9.17
CA ILE A 238 12.89 -21.25 9.19
C ILE A 238 13.74 -22.46 9.50
N GLN A 239 14.84 -22.64 8.77
CA GLN A 239 15.76 -23.75 9.01
C GLN A 239 17.14 -23.20 9.36
N ALA A 240 17.61 -23.51 10.57
CA ALA A 240 18.97 -23.30 11.01
C ALA A 240 19.66 -24.67 11.14
N LEU A 241 20.70 -24.89 10.35
CA LEU A 241 21.53 -26.10 10.38
C LEU A 241 22.95 -25.70 10.78
N ASP A 242 23.42 -26.28 11.87
CA ASP A 242 24.74 -25.96 12.40
C ASP A 242 25.87 -26.67 11.65
N ASP A 243 25.58 -27.86 11.13
CA ASP A 243 26.48 -28.66 10.29
C ASP A 243 25.71 -29.54 9.31
N ILE A 244 25.86 -29.31 8.01
CA ILE A 244 25.15 -30.06 6.97
C ILE A 244 25.52 -31.56 6.96
N ASP A 245 26.70 -31.92 7.47
CA ASP A 245 27.18 -33.29 7.49
C ASP A 245 26.51 -34.13 8.59
N ASN A 246 26.02 -33.47 9.65
CA ASN A 246 25.44 -34.10 10.84
C ASN A 246 23.93 -33.81 11.00
N ALA A 247 23.33 -33.08 10.05
CA ALA A 247 21.93 -32.62 10.11
C ALA A 247 20.86 -33.64 9.69
N GLY A 248 21.24 -34.87 9.32
CA GLY A 248 20.29 -35.90 8.86
C GLY A 248 19.57 -35.55 7.55
N LEU A 249 20.20 -34.75 6.69
CA LEU A 249 19.65 -34.35 5.38
C LEU A 249 19.63 -35.52 4.39
N ALA A 250 18.69 -35.49 3.45
CA ALA A 250 18.71 -36.41 2.31
C ALA A 250 20.00 -36.23 1.49
N ASP A 251 20.61 -37.34 1.05
CA ASP A 251 21.90 -37.34 0.35
C ASP A 251 21.93 -36.45 -0.88
N CYS A 252 20.84 -36.39 -1.64
CA CYS A 252 20.75 -35.54 -2.81
C CYS A 252 20.81 -34.05 -2.48
N HIS A 253 20.15 -33.61 -1.40
CA HIS A 253 20.18 -32.22 -0.96
C HIS A 253 21.54 -31.87 -0.36
N ARG A 254 22.12 -32.76 0.47
CA ARG A 254 23.49 -32.57 1.02
C ARG A 254 24.54 -32.39 -0.07
N ARG A 255 24.47 -33.14 -1.18
CA ARG A 255 25.40 -32.97 -2.32
C ARG A 255 25.29 -31.58 -2.97
N ILE A 256 24.10 -30.99 -3.01
CA ILE A 256 23.90 -29.65 -3.57
C ILE A 256 24.49 -28.61 -2.63
N LEU A 257 24.20 -28.69 -1.33
CA LEU A 257 24.79 -27.79 -0.33
C LEU A 257 26.33 -27.88 -0.31
N ALA A 258 26.89 -29.09 -0.41
CA ALA A 258 28.33 -29.30 -0.49
C ALA A 258 28.95 -28.70 -1.77
N LYS A 259 28.27 -28.79 -2.92
CA LYS A 259 28.71 -28.13 -4.17
C LYS A 259 28.75 -26.61 -4.04
N LEU A 260 27.90 -26.04 -3.19
CA LEU A 260 27.88 -24.61 -2.86
C LEU A 260 28.90 -24.24 -1.76
N GLN A 261 29.74 -25.18 -1.32
CA GLN A 261 30.75 -25.00 -0.27
C GLN A 261 30.16 -24.67 1.12
N ILE A 262 28.91 -25.08 1.38
CA ILE A 262 28.21 -24.78 2.62
C ILE A 262 28.62 -25.76 3.72
N ARG A 263 28.87 -25.26 4.93
CA ARG A 263 29.10 -26.07 6.15
C ARG A 263 27.95 -25.92 7.15
N ALA A 264 27.47 -24.70 7.36
CA ALA A 264 26.28 -24.38 8.14
C ALA A 264 25.35 -23.48 7.33
N ASN A 265 24.04 -23.59 7.54
CA ASN A 265 23.04 -22.93 6.72
C ASN A 265 21.87 -22.39 7.55
N LEU A 266 21.53 -21.12 7.38
CA LEU A 266 20.30 -20.51 7.87
C LEU A 266 19.46 -20.04 6.68
N VAL A 267 18.27 -20.59 6.53
CA VAL A 267 17.36 -20.33 5.40
C VAL A 267 16.02 -19.82 5.92
N VAL A 268 15.59 -18.67 5.39
CA VAL A 268 14.32 -18.03 5.70
C VAL A 268 13.50 -17.84 4.42
N PRO A 269 12.20 -18.16 4.40
CA PRO A 269 11.36 -18.02 3.21
C PRO A 269 11.01 -16.56 2.93
N LEU A 270 10.92 -16.22 1.64
CA LEU A 270 10.35 -14.98 1.13
C LEU A 270 9.02 -15.35 0.46
N LEU A 271 7.91 -14.93 1.06
CA LEU A 271 6.56 -15.37 0.70
C LEU A 271 5.80 -14.27 -0.03
N ASN A 272 5.12 -14.59 -1.13
CA ASN A 272 4.16 -13.68 -1.74
C ASN A 272 2.81 -13.73 -1.01
N ALA A 273 1.94 -12.77 -1.33
CA ALA A 273 0.58 -12.74 -0.79
C ALA A 273 -0.15 -14.05 -1.13
N GLY A 274 -0.68 -14.74 -0.12
CA GLY A 274 -1.35 -16.04 -0.29
C GLY A 274 -0.48 -17.28 -0.06
N GLU A 275 0.61 -17.17 0.70
CA GLU A 275 1.51 -18.29 1.10
C GLU A 275 2.30 -18.94 -0.05
N ASP A 276 2.39 -18.28 -1.21
CA ASP A 276 3.24 -18.74 -2.31
C ASP A 276 4.72 -18.42 -2.03
N LEU A 277 5.61 -19.39 -2.24
CA LEU A 277 7.03 -19.26 -1.96
C LEU A 277 7.75 -18.59 -3.15
N TRP A 278 7.97 -17.29 -3.05
CA TRP A 278 8.70 -16.53 -4.07
C TRP A 278 10.18 -16.93 -4.14
N GLY A 279 10.79 -17.14 -2.97
CA GLY A 279 12.22 -17.42 -2.87
C GLY A 279 12.70 -17.66 -1.44
N LEU A 280 14.01 -17.71 -1.28
CA LEU A 280 14.69 -17.95 -0.01
C LEU A 280 15.75 -16.89 0.23
N LEU A 281 15.83 -16.40 1.46
CA LEU A 281 17.00 -15.69 1.98
C LEU A 281 17.91 -16.73 2.62
N CYS A 282 19.09 -16.91 2.04
CA CYS A 282 20.05 -17.95 2.41
C CYS A 282 21.30 -17.32 3.02
N ILE A 283 21.66 -17.76 4.23
CA ILE A 283 22.86 -17.34 4.94
C ILE A 283 23.72 -18.58 5.16
N HIS A 284 24.96 -18.54 4.70
CA HIS A 284 25.87 -19.68 4.76
C HIS A 284 27.12 -19.36 5.56
N GLN A 285 27.50 -20.29 6.44
CA GLN A 285 28.88 -20.44 6.88
C GLN A 285 29.52 -21.51 5.98
N CYS A 286 30.56 -21.13 5.24
CA CYS A 286 31.26 -21.99 4.30
C CYS A 286 32.59 -22.52 4.87
N SER A 287 33.16 -21.80 5.83
CA SER A 287 34.45 -22.09 6.46
C SER A 287 34.40 -23.21 7.50
N ALA A 288 33.32 -23.29 8.29
CA ALA A 288 33.18 -24.24 9.40
C ALA A 288 31.71 -24.46 9.80
N PRO A 289 31.40 -25.52 10.57
CA PRO A 289 30.16 -25.60 11.32
C PRO A 289 29.94 -24.36 12.21
N ARG A 290 28.69 -23.95 12.38
CA ARG A 290 28.35 -22.74 13.15
C ARG A 290 27.03 -22.93 13.85
N HIS A 291 27.01 -22.68 15.15
CA HIS A 291 25.76 -22.59 15.91
C HIS A 291 25.08 -21.24 15.68
N TRP A 292 23.88 -21.26 15.13
CA TRP A 292 23.07 -20.06 14.87
C TRP A 292 22.39 -19.59 16.16
N GLN A 293 22.61 -18.33 16.54
CA GLN A 293 22.00 -17.78 17.75
C GLN A 293 20.55 -17.39 17.49
N GLU A 294 19.66 -17.56 18.47
CA GLU A 294 18.24 -17.16 18.38
C GLU A 294 18.07 -15.69 17.95
N LEU A 295 18.93 -14.80 18.47
CA LEU A 295 18.90 -13.38 18.10
C LEU A 295 19.27 -13.13 16.63
N GLU A 296 20.10 -13.98 16.02
CA GLU A 296 20.42 -13.90 14.60
C GLU A 296 19.22 -14.37 13.78
N ILE A 297 18.60 -15.47 14.18
CA ILE A 297 17.40 -16.02 13.53
C ILE A 297 16.27 -14.99 13.53
N ASP A 298 15.99 -14.37 14.68
CA ASP A 298 14.95 -13.34 14.81
C ASP A 298 15.25 -12.09 13.97
N PHE A 299 16.51 -11.63 13.94
CA PHE A 299 16.92 -10.51 13.12
C PHE A 299 16.71 -10.79 11.62
N ILE A 300 17.16 -11.96 11.14
CA ILE A 300 17.00 -12.35 9.74
C ILE A 300 15.52 -12.52 9.38
N LYS A 301 14.71 -13.07 10.28
CA LYS A 301 13.27 -13.18 10.10
C LYS A 301 12.62 -11.81 9.87
N GLN A 302 12.99 -10.80 10.65
CA GLN A 302 12.49 -9.44 10.47
C GLN A 302 12.90 -8.85 9.11
N ILE A 303 14.15 -9.07 8.69
CA ILE A 303 14.62 -8.63 7.37
C ILE A 303 13.86 -9.33 6.25
N ALA A 304 13.63 -10.64 6.34
CA ALA A 304 12.88 -11.41 5.34
C ALA A 304 11.44 -10.89 5.17
N ILE A 305 10.79 -10.46 6.26
CA ILE A 305 9.48 -9.81 6.21
C ILE A 305 9.57 -8.48 5.43
N GLN A 306 10.58 -7.65 5.70
CA GLN A 306 10.76 -6.39 4.98
C GLN A 306 11.03 -6.59 3.47
N LEU A 307 11.87 -7.58 3.13
CA LEU A 307 12.16 -7.95 1.74
C LEU A 307 10.90 -8.47 1.02
N THR A 308 10.10 -9.27 1.72
CA THR A 308 8.81 -9.76 1.23
C THR A 308 7.87 -8.59 0.89
N ILE A 309 7.78 -7.59 1.76
CA ILE A 309 6.97 -6.39 1.49
C ILE A 309 7.50 -5.64 0.26
N ALA A 310 8.82 -5.51 0.13
CA ALA A 310 9.46 -4.85 -1.00
C ALA A 310 9.13 -5.54 -2.34
N ILE A 311 9.17 -6.88 -2.37
CA ILE A 311 8.79 -7.69 -3.53
C ILE A 311 7.35 -7.39 -3.94
N GLN A 312 6.43 -7.46 -2.98
CA GLN A 312 5.00 -7.20 -3.24
C GLN A 312 4.75 -5.79 -3.76
N GLN A 313 5.44 -4.78 -3.19
CA GLN A 313 5.33 -3.39 -3.65
C GLN A 313 5.81 -3.23 -5.10
N SER A 314 6.95 -3.84 -5.45
CA SER A 314 7.48 -3.79 -6.81
C SER A 314 6.53 -4.46 -7.82
N ASP A 315 6.00 -5.65 -7.50
CA ASP A 315 5.04 -6.37 -8.35
C ASP A 315 3.74 -5.56 -8.56
N LEU A 316 3.18 -5.00 -7.48
CA LEU A 316 1.99 -4.16 -7.55
C LEU A 316 2.22 -2.90 -8.40
N PHE A 317 3.38 -2.28 -8.26
CA PHE A 317 3.75 -1.10 -9.03
C PHE A 317 3.86 -1.43 -10.53
N GLN A 318 4.53 -2.53 -10.89
CA GLN A 318 4.62 -2.98 -12.28
C GLN A 318 3.26 -3.28 -12.89
N LYS A 319 2.38 -3.95 -12.12
CA LYS A 319 1.01 -4.23 -12.58
C LYS A 319 0.21 -2.96 -12.82
N SER A 320 0.28 -1.99 -11.90
CA SER A 320 -0.39 -0.70 -12.03
C SER A 320 0.09 0.10 -13.25
N GLN A 321 1.41 0.12 -13.50
CA GLN A 321 1.97 0.76 -14.70
C GLN A 321 1.47 0.12 -15.99
N LYS A 322 1.38 -1.21 -16.03
CA LYS A 322 0.84 -1.93 -17.19
C LYS A 322 -0.64 -1.61 -17.41
N GLU A 323 -1.45 -1.66 -16.36
CA GLU A 323 -2.89 -1.33 -16.43
C GLU A 323 -3.12 0.13 -16.88
N LEU A 324 -2.29 1.07 -16.42
CA LEU A 324 -2.37 2.46 -16.83
C LEU A 324 -2.08 2.62 -18.33
N ALA A 325 -1.01 2.00 -18.83
CA ALA A 325 -0.66 2.03 -20.25
C ALA A 325 -1.76 1.42 -21.14
N GLU A 326 -2.35 0.28 -20.71
CA GLU A 326 -3.47 -0.34 -21.42
C GLU A 326 -4.70 0.57 -21.44
N ARG A 327 -4.98 1.26 -20.32
CA ARG A 327 -6.11 2.18 -20.19
C ARG A 327 -5.95 3.41 -21.07
N GLU A 328 -4.77 4.02 -21.11
CA GLU A 328 -4.49 5.17 -22.00
C GLU A 328 -4.68 4.80 -23.49
N GLN A 329 -4.22 3.60 -23.89
CA GLN A 329 -4.44 3.11 -25.25
C GLN A 329 -5.91 2.82 -25.56
N ALA A 330 -6.68 2.32 -24.59
CA ALA A 330 -8.11 2.11 -24.75
C ALA A 330 -8.88 3.43 -24.87
N GLU A 331 -8.53 4.44 -24.06
CA GLU A 331 -9.14 5.76 -24.09
C GLU A 331 -8.87 6.49 -25.41
N ALA A 332 -7.64 6.41 -25.93
CA ALA A 332 -7.30 6.96 -27.24
C ALA A 332 -8.14 6.34 -28.37
N ARG A 333 -8.28 5.00 -28.38
CA ARG A 333 -9.11 4.28 -29.37
C ARG A 333 -10.58 4.64 -29.26
N LEU A 334 -11.12 4.74 -28.04
CA LEU A 334 -12.50 5.17 -27.82
C LEU A 334 -12.74 6.60 -28.31
N ARG A 335 -11.79 7.50 -28.08
CA ARG A 335 -11.88 8.88 -28.54
C ARG A 335 -11.92 8.98 -30.06
N GLU A 336 -11.08 8.22 -30.75
CA GLU A 336 -11.08 8.15 -32.22
C GLU A 336 -12.40 7.57 -32.75
N SER A 337 -12.87 6.45 -32.18
CA SER A 337 -14.14 5.85 -32.56
C SER A 337 -15.33 6.78 -32.33
N ASN A 338 -15.34 7.53 -31.22
CA ASN A 338 -16.40 8.51 -30.94
C ASN A 338 -16.40 9.68 -31.92
N GLN A 339 -15.23 10.12 -32.37
CA GLN A 339 -15.12 11.16 -33.41
C GLN A 339 -15.66 10.64 -34.76
N GLN A 340 -15.33 9.41 -35.14
CA GLN A 340 -15.86 8.79 -36.35
C GLN A 340 -17.39 8.62 -36.29
N LEU A 341 -17.92 8.17 -35.15
CA LEU A 341 -19.35 8.06 -34.92
C LEU A 341 -20.05 9.43 -34.99
N ALA A 342 -19.46 10.48 -34.41
CA ALA A 342 -20.01 11.83 -34.50
C ALA A 342 -20.11 12.31 -35.95
N PHE A 343 -19.06 12.10 -36.74
CA PHE A 343 -19.05 12.45 -38.17
C PHE A 343 -20.11 11.66 -38.96
N SER A 344 -20.19 10.35 -38.77
CA SER A 344 -21.18 9.51 -39.46
C SER A 344 -22.63 9.87 -39.08
N ASN A 345 -22.88 10.24 -37.81
CA ASN A 345 -24.20 10.71 -37.37
C ASN A 345 -24.60 12.02 -38.04
N GLU A 346 -23.67 12.96 -38.24
CA GLU A 346 -23.94 14.21 -38.97
C GLU A 346 -24.29 13.95 -40.43
N GLU A 347 -23.55 13.07 -41.11
CA GLU A 347 -23.85 12.65 -42.49
C GLU A 347 -25.24 12.01 -42.59
N LEU A 348 -25.56 11.09 -41.68
CA LEU A 348 -26.85 10.43 -41.64
C LEU A 348 -27.99 11.42 -41.39
N ALA A 349 -27.80 12.40 -40.50
CA ALA A 349 -28.78 13.46 -40.26
C ALA A 349 -29.03 14.32 -41.51
N CYS A 350 -27.98 14.64 -42.26
CA CYS A 350 -28.08 15.38 -43.51
C CYS A 350 -28.85 14.58 -44.57
N ALA A 351 -28.50 13.31 -44.77
CA ALA A 351 -29.17 12.41 -45.71
C ALA A 351 -30.67 12.25 -45.37
N THR A 352 -30.99 12.08 -44.08
CA THR A 352 -32.36 11.96 -43.60
C THR A 352 -33.18 13.22 -43.93
N ARG A 353 -32.64 14.41 -43.66
CA ARG A 353 -33.31 15.69 -44.00
C ARG A 353 -33.54 15.87 -45.50
N LEU A 354 -32.63 15.39 -46.35
CA LEU A 354 -32.80 15.45 -47.80
C LEU A 354 -33.91 14.51 -48.27
N LEU A 355 -33.96 13.28 -47.75
CA LEU A 355 -35.02 12.32 -48.06
C LEU A 355 -36.41 12.85 -47.66
N GLU A 356 -36.53 13.48 -46.49
CA GLU A 356 -37.79 14.09 -46.04
C GLU A 356 -38.32 15.15 -47.03
N LYS A 357 -37.43 15.94 -47.65
CA LYS A 357 -37.84 16.91 -48.68
C LYS A 357 -38.34 16.25 -49.96
N LEU A 358 -37.70 15.15 -50.38
CA LEU A 358 -38.05 14.46 -51.63
C LEU A 358 -39.37 13.68 -51.52
N VAL A 359 -39.76 13.25 -50.33
CA VAL A 359 -40.95 12.42 -50.12
C VAL A 359 -42.25 13.23 -49.98
N ASN A 360 -42.19 14.55 -49.77
CA ASN A 360 -43.37 15.37 -49.42
C ASN A 360 -43.92 16.26 -50.55
N ILE A 361 -43.27 16.31 -51.71
CA ILE A 361 -43.67 17.13 -52.86
C ILE A 361 -44.21 16.25 -53.99
N ASP A 362 -45.20 16.74 -54.73
CA ASP A 362 -45.70 16.10 -55.96
C ASP A 362 -44.75 16.37 -57.12
N GLY A 363 -44.31 15.31 -57.81
CA GLY A 363 -43.29 15.40 -58.84
C GLY A 363 -43.68 16.23 -60.07
N LEU A 364 -44.98 16.36 -60.36
CA LEU A 364 -45.48 17.15 -61.49
C LEU A 364 -45.72 18.61 -61.08
N THR A 365 -46.54 18.81 -60.05
CA THR A 365 -47.08 20.13 -59.72
C THR A 365 -46.20 20.96 -58.78
N GLN A 366 -45.18 20.33 -58.16
CA GLN A 366 -44.24 20.94 -57.22
C GLN A 366 -44.88 21.56 -55.96
N ILE A 367 -46.12 21.20 -55.67
CA ILE A 367 -46.81 21.48 -54.39
C ILE A 367 -46.78 20.23 -53.49
N ALA A 368 -47.35 20.31 -52.29
CA ALA A 368 -47.39 19.15 -51.39
C ALA A 368 -48.12 17.96 -52.03
N ASN A 369 -47.66 16.73 -51.75
CA ASN A 369 -48.36 15.53 -52.22
C ASN A 369 -49.41 15.05 -51.20
N ARG A 370 -50.21 14.04 -51.59
CA ARG A 370 -51.24 13.45 -50.75
C ARG A 370 -50.73 12.97 -49.38
N ARG A 371 -49.49 12.50 -49.29
CA ARG A 371 -48.90 12.07 -48.02
C ARG A 371 -48.71 13.26 -47.08
N CYS A 372 -48.07 14.33 -47.57
CA CYS A 372 -47.89 15.56 -46.83
C CYS A 372 -49.23 16.18 -46.40
N PHE A 373 -50.25 16.11 -47.26
CA PHE A 373 -51.62 16.49 -46.91
C PHE A 373 -52.16 15.72 -45.70
N ASN A 374 -52.14 14.38 -45.75
CA ASN A 374 -52.68 13.54 -44.68
C ASN A 374 -51.99 13.83 -43.33
N ASP A 375 -50.66 13.95 -43.36
CA ASP A 375 -49.86 14.23 -42.17
C ASP A 375 -50.19 15.61 -41.60
N ARG A 376 -50.28 16.65 -42.45
CA ARG A 376 -50.59 18.01 -42.01
C ARG A 376 -52.02 18.14 -41.51
N LEU A 377 -52.99 17.48 -42.16
CA LEU A 377 -54.38 17.47 -41.74
C LEU A 377 -54.50 16.89 -40.33
N LEU A 378 -53.84 15.77 -40.05
CA LEU A 378 -53.85 15.15 -38.73
C LEU A 378 -53.22 16.06 -37.66
N GLN A 379 -52.11 16.72 -38.00
CA GLN A 379 -51.44 17.67 -37.10
C GLN A 379 -52.34 18.86 -36.74
N GLU A 380 -52.94 19.51 -37.74
CA GLU A 380 -53.84 20.65 -37.50
C GLU A 380 -55.13 20.21 -36.81
N TRP A 381 -55.64 19.01 -37.10
CA TRP A 381 -56.80 18.44 -36.39
C TRP A 381 -56.56 18.33 -34.89
N LEU A 382 -55.45 17.71 -34.48
CA LEU A 382 -55.09 17.54 -33.07
C LEU A 382 -54.81 18.87 -32.38
N ARG A 383 -54.27 19.84 -33.11
CA ARG A 383 -54.02 21.20 -32.59
C ARG A 383 -55.33 21.94 -32.36
N LEU A 384 -56.18 22.03 -33.38
CA LEU A 384 -57.43 22.79 -33.35
C LEU A 384 -58.49 22.13 -32.45
N CYS A 385 -58.42 20.81 -32.25
CA CYS A 385 -59.21 20.11 -31.23
C CYS A 385 -58.90 20.63 -29.81
N ARG A 386 -57.67 21.06 -29.53
CA ARG A 386 -57.30 21.65 -28.24
C ARG A 386 -57.62 23.15 -28.18
N GLU A 387 -57.43 23.86 -29.28
CA GLU A 387 -57.67 25.30 -29.37
C GLU A 387 -59.17 25.65 -29.52
N GLN A 388 -60.01 24.65 -29.82
CA GLN A 388 -61.45 24.80 -30.11
C GLN A 388 -61.70 25.85 -31.19
N GLN A 389 -60.92 25.76 -32.27
CA GLN A 389 -60.97 26.67 -33.42
C GLN A 389 -61.40 25.93 -34.69
N PRO A 390 -62.00 26.64 -35.67
CA PRO A 390 -62.48 26.01 -36.89
C PRO A 390 -61.34 25.56 -37.81
N LEU A 391 -61.54 24.40 -38.44
CA LEU A 391 -60.72 23.89 -39.53
C LEU A 391 -61.57 23.79 -40.79
N SER A 392 -61.12 24.45 -41.85
CA SER A 392 -61.77 24.37 -43.16
C SER A 392 -60.92 23.60 -44.15
N LEU A 393 -61.60 22.84 -45.01
CA LEU A 393 -61.01 22.06 -46.08
C LEU A 393 -61.71 22.39 -47.39
N LEU A 394 -60.93 22.76 -48.40
CA LEU A 394 -61.43 22.92 -49.77
C LEU A 394 -60.88 21.76 -50.58
N LEU A 395 -61.76 20.99 -51.20
CA LEU A 395 -61.41 19.99 -52.20
C LEU A 395 -61.89 20.49 -53.55
N PHE A 396 -61.02 20.51 -54.55
CA PHE A 396 -61.40 20.95 -55.88
C PHE A 396 -60.86 20.05 -56.97
N ASP A 397 -61.61 20.01 -58.06
CA ASP A 397 -61.35 19.16 -59.20
C ASP A 397 -61.62 19.93 -60.49
N VAL A 398 -60.83 19.61 -61.52
CA VAL A 398 -60.84 20.30 -62.80
C VAL A 398 -62.00 19.82 -63.68
N ASP A 399 -62.90 20.73 -64.02
CA ASP A 399 -64.13 20.38 -64.73
C ASP A 399 -63.84 19.82 -66.13
N TYR A 400 -64.38 18.62 -66.39
CA TYR A 400 -64.21 17.92 -67.65
C TYR A 400 -62.74 17.73 -68.07
N PHE A 401 -61.83 17.53 -67.12
CA PHE A 401 -60.39 17.41 -67.42
C PHE A 401 -60.05 16.20 -68.30
N LYS A 402 -60.76 15.07 -68.15
CA LYS A 402 -60.64 13.96 -69.09
C LYS A 402 -60.87 14.39 -70.55
N ARG A 403 -61.90 15.21 -70.81
CA ARG A 403 -62.18 15.72 -72.16
C ARG A 403 -61.10 16.71 -72.62
N TYR A 404 -60.55 17.49 -71.70
CA TYR A 404 -59.41 18.35 -71.99
C TYR A 404 -58.21 17.51 -72.46
N ASN A 405 -57.86 16.44 -71.74
CA ASN A 405 -56.79 15.53 -72.11
C ASN A 405 -57.06 14.81 -73.43
N ASP A 406 -58.29 14.36 -73.66
CA ASP A 406 -58.67 13.68 -74.90
C ASP A 406 -58.55 14.63 -76.12
N PHE A 407 -58.74 15.95 -75.92
CA PHE A 407 -58.67 16.95 -76.99
C PHE A 407 -57.26 17.54 -77.20
N TYR A 408 -56.56 17.91 -76.12
CA TYR A 408 -55.27 18.61 -76.17
C TYR A 408 -54.07 17.68 -75.94
N GLY A 409 -54.30 16.45 -75.48
CA GLY A 409 -53.25 15.49 -75.12
C GLY A 409 -52.73 15.67 -73.69
N HIS A 410 -52.19 14.58 -73.13
CA HIS A 410 -51.73 14.52 -71.74
C HIS A 410 -50.65 15.54 -71.39
N GLN A 411 -49.75 15.89 -72.31
CA GLN A 411 -48.69 16.87 -72.04
C GLN A 411 -49.25 18.27 -71.73
N LEU A 412 -50.26 18.72 -72.48
CA LEU A 412 -50.95 19.99 -72.22
C LEU A 412 -51.85 19.90 -70.99
N GLY A 413 -52.32 18.70 -70.64
CA GLY A 413 -52.97 18.40 -69.37
C GLY A 413 -52.05 18.61 -68.18
N ASP A 414 -50.85 18.03 -68.23
CA ASP A 414 -49.84 18.16 -67.19
C ASP A 414 -49.43 19.63 -66.97
N ASP A 415 -49.21 20.38 -68.05
CA ASP A 415 -48.95 21.81 -68.00
C ASP A 415 -50.13 22.60 -67.40
N CYS A 416 -51.36 22.19 -67.68
CA CYS A 416 -52.56 22.77 -67.10
C CYS A 416 -52.60 22.52 -65.59
N LEU A 417 -52.41 21.28 -65.13
CA LEU A 417 -52.38 20.94 -63.70
C LEU A 417 -51.28 21.70 -62.94
N THR A 418 -50.10 21.84 -63.54
CA THR A 418 -49.01 22.62 -62.94
C THR A 418 -49.40 24.10 -62.78
N LYS A 419 -50.01 24.71 -63.80
CA LYS A 419 -50.46 26.11 -63.72
C LYS A 419 -51.56 26.31 -62.66
N LEU A 420 -52.53 25.39 -62.60
CA LEU A 420 -53.60 25.42 -61.61
C LEU A 420 -53.05 25.27 -60.19
N ALA A 421 -52.12 24.32 -59.98
CA ALA A 421 -51.47 24.11 -58.68
C ALA A 421 -50.71 25.35 -58.19
N GLN A 422 -49.93 25.98 -59.07
CA GLN A 422 -49.17 27.19 -58.74
C GLN A 422 -50.10 28.38 -58.48
N ALA A 423 -51.18 28.53 -59.25
CA ALA A 423 -52.18 29.56 -59.00
C ALA A 423 -52.87 29.37 -57.64
N ALA A 424 -53.26 28.14 -57.29
CA ALA A 424 -53.85 27.84 -55.99
C ALA A 424 -52.86 28.11 -54.84
N GLN A 425 -51.59 27.73 -55.02
CA GLN A 425 -50.53 27.96 -54.04
C GLN A 425 -50.26 29.45 -53.78
N GLN A 426 -50.46 30.32 -54.79
CA GLN A 426 -50.31 31.78 -54.64
C GLN A 426 -51.51 32.45 -53.96
N VAL A 427 -52.69 31.82 -53.98
CA VAL A 427 -53.91 32.34 -53.34
C VAL A 427 -53.85 32.22 -51.81
N VAL A 428 -53.13 31.22 -51.29
CA VAL A 428 -52.93 31.02 -49.86
C VAL A 428 -51.57 31.57 -49.44
N TRP A 429 -51.57 32.55 -48.54
CA TRP A 429 -50.35 33.26 -48.10
C TRP A 429 -49.97 32.98 -46.65
N ARG A 430 -50.85 32.34 -45.86
CA ARG A 430 -50.54 32.07 -44.46
C ARG A 430 -49.63 30.85 -44.39
N PRO A 431 -48.56 30.85 -43.57
CA PRO A 431 -47.70 29.67 -43.38
C PRO A 431 -48.44 28.43 -42.85
N ALA A 432 -49.63 28.62 -42.27
CA ALA A 432 -50.49 27.56 -41.77
C ALA A 432 -51.30 26.87 -42.88
N ASP A 433 -51.56 27.56 -44.00
CA ASP A 433 -52.34 27.03 -45.11
C ASP A 433 -51.48 26.06 -45.93
N LEU A 434 -52.09 24.99 -46.44
CA LEU A 434 -51.39 24.00 -47.26
C LEU A 434 -52.19 23.74 -48.54
N VAL A 435 -51.55 23.84 -49.71
CA VAL A 435 -52.09 23.31 -50.97
C VAL A 435 -51.39 22.01 -51.30
N ALA A 436 -52.17 20.96 -51.59
CA ALA A 436 -51.64 19.68 -51.97
C ALA A 436 -52.39 19.08 -53.16
N ARG A 437 -51.69 18.26 -53.96
CA ARG A 437 -52.31 17.40 -54.96
C ARG A 437 -52.83 16.15 -54.27
N TYR A 438 -54.16 15.98 -54.26
CA TYR A 438 -54.85 14.90 -53.56
C TYR A 438 -55.02 13.65 -54.45
N GLY A 439 -55.28 13.87 -55.74
CA GLY A 439 -55.53 12.85 -56.75
C GLY A 439 -55.16 13.36 -58.14
N GLY A 440 -55.37 12.55 -59.19
CA GLY A 440 -54.90 12.84 -60.56
C GLY A 440 -55.15 14.28 -61.01
N GLU A 441 -56.40 14.74 -60.93
CA GLU A 441 -56.83 16.12 -61.23
C GLU A 441 -57.43 16.84 -60.01
N GLU A 442 -57.26 16.25 -58.82
CA GLU A 442 -57.86 16.70 -57.57
C GLU A 442 -56.83 17.37 -56.67
N PHE A 443 -57.20 18.52 -56.14
CA PHE A 443 -56.38 19.33 -55.26
C PHE A 443 -57.12 19.64 -53.98
N VAL A 444 -56.36 19.85 -52.92
CA VAL A 444 -56.90 20.12 -51.59
C VAL A 444 -56.18 21.29 -50.95
N ILE A 445 -56.93 22.12 -50.24
CA ILE A 445 -56.41 23.24 -49.46
C ILE A 445 -56.86 23.07 -48.00
N ILE A 446 -55.89 23.03 -47.09
CA ILE A 446 -56.14 23.06 -45.64
C ILE A 446 -56.08 24.51 -45.18
N LEU A 447 -57.11 24.97 -44.46
CA LEU A 447 -57.21 26.31 -43.89
C LEU A 447 -57.45 26.24 -42.38
N PRO A 448 -56.39 26.18 -41.56
CA PRO A 448 -56.51 26.23 -40.10
C PRO A 448 -57.08 27.57 -39.64
N ASN A 449 -57.81 27.58 -38.51
CA ASN A 449 -58.38 28.79 -37.91
C ASN A 449 -59.20 29.62 -38.89
N THR A 450 -59.95 28.95 -39.77
CA THR A 450 -60.75 29.59 -40.81
C THR A 450 -62.13 28.97 -40.78
N ASP A 451 -63.14 29.80 -40.58
CA ASP A 451 -64.55 29.42 -40.59
C ASP A 451 -65.10 29.31 -42.03
N ALA A 452 -66.38 29.00 -42.17
CA ALA A 452 -67.01 28.75 -43.46
C ALA A 452 -67.03 30.01 -44.35
N GLU A 453 -67.21 31.20 -43.76
CA GLU A 453 -67.20 32.46 -44.50
C GLU A 453 -65.79 32.77 -45.03
N GLY A 454 -64.77 32.64 -44.17
CA GLY A 454 -63.37 32.80 -44.57
C GLY A 454 -62.94 31.78 -45.63
N ALA A 455 -63.42 30.54 -45.53
CA ALA A 455 -63.16 29.48 -46.51
C ALA A 455 -63.84 29.78 -47.84
N GLY A 456 -65.08 30.29 -47.83
CA GLY A 456 -65.78 30.77 -49.02
C GLY A 456 -65.02 31.89 -49.73
N ALA A 457 -64.55 32.89 -48.98
CA ALA A 457 -63.74 33.98 -49.54
C ALA A 457 -62.40 33.48 -50.15
N VAL A 458 -61.82 32.41 -49.60
CA VAL A 458 -60.63 31.77 -50.20
C VAL A 458 -61.02 31.08 -51.50
N ALA A 459 -62.11 30.32 -51.53
CA ALA A 459 -62.60 29.64 -52.74
C ALA A 459 -62.91 30.62 -53.88
N GLU A 460 -63.50 31.78 -53.59
CA GLU A 460 -63.70 32.84 -54.58
C GLU A 460 -62.38 33.34 -55.18
N ARG A 461 -61.36 33.53 -54.34
CA ARG A 461 -60.02 33.89 -54.83
C ARG A 461 -59.39 32.77 -55.67
N VAL A 462 -59.60 31.51 -55.31
CA VAL A 462 -59.14 30.37 -56.12
C VAL A 462 -59.85 30.37 -57.48
N HIS A 463 -61.17 30.53 -57.53
CA HIS A 463 -61.91 30.66 -58.78
C HIS A 463 -61.40 31.82 -59.64
N ALA A 464 -61.21 33.00 -59.06
CA ALA A 464 -60.67 34.17 -59.76
C ALA A 464 -59.26 33.91 -60.31
N ALA A 465 -58.40 33.24 -59.53
CA ALA A 465 -57.06 32.86 -59.96
C ALA A 465 -57.10 31.86 -61.12
N MET A 466 -57.98 30.85 -61.08
CA MET A 466 -58.13 29.90 -62.19
C MET A 466 -58.65 30.57 -63.45
N GLN A 467 -59.63 31.46 -63.32
CA GLN A 467 -60.16 32.23 -64.44
C GLN A 467 -59.09 33.14 -65.06
N ALA A 468 -58.25 33.77 -64.26
CA ALA A 468 -57.17 34.65 -64.72
C ALA A 468 -56.10 33.93 -65.55
N LEU A 469 -55.95 32.61 -65.40
CA LEU A 469 -55.05 31.81 -66.24
C LEU A 469 -55.52 31.73 -67.70
N ASN A 470 -56.81 31.94 -67.97
CA ASN A 470 -57.43 31.96 -69.30
C ASN A 470 -57.01 30.77 -70.19
N ILE A 471 -56.95 29.56 -69.62
CA ILE A 471 -56.55 28.34 -70.32
C ILE A 471 -57.72 27.87 -71.19
N PRO A 472 -57.60 27.75 -72.53
CA PRO A 472 -58.72 27.36 -73.40
C PRO A 472 -59.20 25.93 -73.15
N HIS A 473 -60.51 25.70 -73.10
CA HIS A 473 -61.12 24.36 -73.00
C HIS A 473 -62.28 24.20 -73.98
N GLN A 474 -61.97 23.96 -75.26
CA GLN A 474 -62.99 23.90 -76.33
C GLN A 474 -63.93 22.70 -76.23
N ALA A 475 -63.52 21.64 -75.53
CA ALA A 475 -64.32 20.42 -75.35
C ALA A 475 -65.21 20.48 -74.09
N SER A 476 -65.21 21.60 -73.37
CA SER A 476 -66.04 21.81 -72.18
C SER A 476 -67.43 22.32 -72.56
N GLU A 477 -68.44 21.76 -71.91
CA GLU A 477 -69.83 22.23 -72.00
C GLU A 477 -70.12 23.34 -70.98
N VAL A 478 -69.16 23.69 -70.11
CA VAL A 478 -69.34 24.68 -69.03
C VAL A 478 -68.86 26.08 -69.46
N SER A 479 -67.69 26.15 -70.09
CA SER A 479 -67.01 27.40 -70.43
C SER A 479 -65.99 27.15 -71.53
N ASN A 480 -65.63 28.20 -72.28
CA ASN A 480 -64.53 28.13 -73.28
C ASN A 480 -63.13 28.08 -72.64
N THR A 481 -63.06 28.12 -71.31
CA THR A 481 -61.82 28.05 -70.53
C THR A 481 -61.91 26.95 -69.48
N VAL A 482 -60.77 26.47 -68.98
CA VAL A 482 -60.71 25.50 -67.88
C VAL A 482 -61.33 26.11 -66.63
N THR A 483 -62.29 25.40 -66.04
CA THR A 483 -62.94 25.76 -64.79
C THR A 483 -62.69 24.68 -63.75
N ILE A 484 -62.93 25.03 -62.48
CA ILE A 484 -62.85 24.10 -61.36
C ILE A 484 -64.18 24.12 -60.60
N SER A 485 -64.54 22.99 -60.03
CA SER A 485 -65.60 22.92 -59.01
C SER A 485 -64.94 22.74 -57.64
N LEU A 486 -65.48 23.40 -56.61
CA LEU A 486 -64.99 23.27 -55.24
C LEU A 486 -66.07 22.74 -54.29
N GLY A 487 -65.67 21.82 -53.42
CA GLY A 487 -66.38 21.45 -52.22
C GLY A 487 -65.67 22.00 -51.00
N ILE A 488 -66.40 22.68 -50.14
CA ILE A 488 -65.88 23.27 -48.91
C ILE A 488 -66.56 22.60 -47.73
N ALA A 489 -65.77 22.16 -46.76
CA ALA A 489 -66.27 21.71 -45.48
C ALA A 489 -65.57 22.44 -44.34
N THR A 490 -66.34 22.84 -43.33
CA THR A 490 -65.84 23.49 -42.12
C THR A 490 -66.41 22.80 -40.90
N LEU A 491 -65.56 22.54 -39.92
CA LEU A 491 -65.96 22.04 -38.60
C LEU A 491 -64.98 22.50 -37.52
N ILE A 492 -65.40 22.40 -36.25
CA ILE A 492 -64.50 22.50 -35.10
C ILE A 492 -64.06 21.09 -34.72
N PRO A 493 -62.77 20.73 -34.82
CA PRO A 493 -62.31 19.38 -34.52
C PRO A 493 -62.63 18.97 -33.08
N SER A 494 -63.04 17.71 -32.89
CA SER A 494 -63.28 17.12 -31.58
C SER A 494 -62.67 15.72 -31.50
N SER A 495 -62.51 15.19 -30.29
CA SER A 495 -62.02 13.83 -30.06
C SER A 495 -62.99 12.74 -30.53
N GLU A 496 -64.25 13.10 -30.79
CA GLU A 496 -65.32 12.17 -31.17
C GLU A 496 -65.47 12.04 -32.69
N ILE A 497 -64.86 12.96 -33.45
CA ILE A 497 -64.98 13.05 -34.90
C ILE A 497 -63.61 12.75 -35.53
N SER A 498 -63.61 11.95 -36.59
CA SER A 498 -62.39 11.64 -37.37
C SER A 498 -62.14 12.70 -38.46
N PRO A 499 -60.87 13.05 -38.77
CA PRO A 499 -60.54 13.89 -39.92
C PRO A 499 -61.13 13.40 -41.25
N ALA A 500 -61.36 12.08 -41.38
CA ALA A 500 -61.99 11.50 -42.55
C ALA A 500 -63.40 12.07 -42.83
N ILE A 501 -64.12 12.50 -41.78
CA ILE A 501 -65.44 13.11 -41.91
C ILE A 501 -65.33 14.47 -42.62
N LEU A 502 -64.33 15.29 -42.29
CA LEU A 502 -64.08 16.57 -42.97
C LEU A 502 -63.82 16.38 -44.47
N ILE A 503 -62.99 15.39 -44.81
CA ILE A 503 -62.71 15.03 -46.20
C ILE A 503 -63.98 14.56 -46.90
N ALA A 504 -64.75 13.66 -46.29
CA ALA A 504 -65.97 13.13 -46.87
C ALA A 504 -67.03 14.23 -47.11
N GLN A 505 -67.14 15.20 -46.20
CA GLN A 505 -68.04 16.33 -46.37
C GLN A 505 -67.58 17.27 -47.49
N ALA A 506 -66.28 17.55 -47.60
CA ALA A 506 -65.74 18.35 -48.69
C ALA A 506 -65.94 17.65 -50.05
N ASP A 507 -65.74 16.34 -50.11
CA ASP A 507 -65.99 15.53 -51.31
C ASP A 507 -67.48 15.52 -51.71
N GLN A 508 -68.38 15.36 -50.74
CA GLN A 508 -69.81 15.43 -50.98
C GLN A 508 -70.24 16.83 -51.48
N ALA A 509 -69.68 17.90 -50.91
CA ALA A 509 -69.92 19.26 -51.38
C ALA A 509 -69.39 19.46 -52.81
N LEU A 510 -68.21 18.92 -53.13
CA LEU A 510 -67.63 18.98 -54.48
C LEU A 510 -68.52 18.24 -55.49
N TYR A 511 -69.02 17.07 -55.12
CA TYR A 511 -69.97 16.33 -55.93
C TYR A 511 -71.25 17.14 -56.23
N CYS A 512 -71.80 17.81 -55.21
CA CYS A 512 -72.94 18.72 -55.39
C CYS A 512 -72.61 19.88 -56.34
N ALA A 513 -71.43 20.50 -56.20
CA ALA A 513 -70.99 21.58 -57.09
C ALA A 513 -70.93 21.12 -58.56
N LYS A 514 -70.42 19.91 -58.81
CA LYS A 514 -70.39 19.32 -60.16
C LYS A 514 -71.78 19.03 -60.72
N GLN A 515 -72.72 18.59 -59.89
CA GLN A 515 -74.10 18.32 -60.33
C GLN A 515 -74.91 19.60 -60.61
N GLN A 516 -74.67 20.66 -59.84
CA GLN A 516 -75.39 21.93 -59.95
C GLN A 516 -74.92 22.79 -61.13
N GLY A 517 -74.13 22.25 -62.06
CA GLY A 517 -73.69 22.96 -63.26
C GLY A 517 -72.19 23.26 -63.35
N ARG A 518 -71.37 22.79 -62.39
CA ARG A 518 -69.90 23.00 -62.34
C ARG A 518 -69.49 24.47 -62.22
N ASN A 519 -68.18 24.76 -62.24
CA ASN A 519 -67.60 26.09 -62.09
C ASN A 519 -68.18 26.90 -60.90
N GLN A 520 -68.32 26.24 -59.75
CA GLN A 520 -68.87 26.84 -58.54
C GLN A 520 -68.35 26.15 -57.29
N SER A 521 -68.57 26.78 -56.15
CA SER A 521 -68.29 26.24 -54.84
C SER A 521 -69.58 25.89 -54.10
N VAL A 522 -69.61 24.72 -53.44
CA VAL A 522 -70.66 24.37 -52.46
C VAL A 522 -70.01 24.24 -51.08
N ILE A 523 -70.68 24.78 -50.06
CA ILE A 523 -70.16 24.84 -48.68
C ILE A 523 -71.06 24.05 -47.75
N PHE A 524 -70.48 23.12 -47.00
CA PHE A 524 -71.09 22.45 -45.86
C PHE A 524 -70.41 22.93 -44.56
N SER A 525 -71.20 23.44 -43.61
CA SER A 525 -70.70 23.86 -42.29
C SER A 525 -71.51 23.18 -41.19
N PHE A 526 -70.85 22.76 -40.12
CA PHE A 526 -71.43 22.02 -39.00
C PHE A 526 -71.00 22.57 -37.65
#